data_AF-A0A7C7EHW1-F1
#
_entry.id   AF-A0A7C7EHW1-F1
#
_cell.length_a   1.000
_cell.length_b   1.000
_cell.length_c   1.000
_cell.angle_alpha   90.00
_cell.angle_beta   90.00
_cell.angle_gamma   90.00
#
_symmetry.space_group_name_H-M   'P 1'
#
loop_
_entity.id
_entity.type
_entity.pdbx_description
1 polymer ?
#
loop_
_entity_poly.entity_id
_entity_poly.type
_entity_poly.pdbx_seq_one_letter_code
_entity_poly.pdbx_strand_id
1 'polypeptide(L)'
;MNNMPVLFVGHGSPMNAIEDNKFVREWEALRDIIPKPKAILSISAHWYTRGTKIMDEEAPETIYDMYGFPDELYKIVYAAKGSPCLAHKTAQMINRPVEIDNSWGYDHGTWSVLCRIYPKADIPLVQLSIDRNASMQEHYN
;
A
#
# COMPACT_ATOMS: atom_id res chain seq x y z
N MET A 1 -20.84 -15.38 1.44
CA MET A 1 -19.63 -14.68 1.96
C MET A 1 -19.62 -13.30 1.32
N ASN A 2 -19.48 -12.23 2.09
CA ASN A 2 -19.33 -10.89 1.51
C ASN A 2 -17.87 -10.74 1.05
N ASN A 3 -17.65 -10.45 -0.23
CA ASN A 3 -16.32 -10.18 -0.76
C ASN A 3 -15.82 -8.83 -0.22
N MET A 4 -14.53 -8.74 0.10
CA MET A 4 -13.91 -7.44 0.41
C MET A 4 -13.88 -6.58 -0.87
N PRO A 5 -14.11 -5.27 -0.77
CA PRO A 5 -13.99 -4.38 -1.92
C PRO A 5 -12.53 -4.22 -2.35
N VAL A 6 -12.33 -3.95 -3.64
CA VAL A 6 -11.06 -3.46 -4.19
C VAL A 6 -11.16 -1.94 -4.33
N LEU A 7 -10.14 -1.23 -3.86
CA LEU A 7 -10.09 0.23 -3.91
C LEU A 7 -9.00 0.68 -4.88
N PHE A 8 -9.34 1.63 -5.75
CA PHE A 8 -8.36 2.39 -6.53
C PHE A 8 -8.35 3.82 -6.01
N VAL A 9 -7.22 4.26 -5.43
CA VAL A 9 -7.12 5.54 -4.72
C VAL A 9 -6.00 6.37 -5.32
N GLY A 10 -6.32 7.59 -5.76
CA GLY A 10 -5.30 8.57 -6.12
C GLY A 10 -4.74 9.22 -4.87
N HIS A 11 -3.52 8.87 -4.45
CA HIS A 11 -2.88 9.38 -3.23
C HIS A 11 -2.52 10.87 -3.32
N GLY A 12 -2.20 11.38 -4.53
CA GLY A 12 -1.98 12.80 -4.77
C GLY A 12 -0.77 13.37 -4.02
N SER A 13 -0.90 14.60 -3.51
CA SER A 13 0.19 15.24 -2.75
C SER A 13 0.43 14.52 -1.42
N PRO A 14 1.69 14.28 -1.01
CA PRO A 14 2.04 13.81 0.34
C PRO A 14 1.38 14.63 1.46
N MET A 15 1.10 15.92 1.22
CA MET A 15 0.39 16.79 2.17
C MET A 15 -0.96 16.24 2.62
N ASN A 16 -1.61 15.38 1.83
CA ASN A 16 -2.87 14.73 2.20
C ASN A 16 -2.76 13.91 3.51
N ALA A 17 -1.56 13.45 3.88
CA ALA A 17 -1.35 12.78 5.16
C ALA A 17 -1.58 13.69 6.37
N ILE A 18 -1.42 15.02 6.23
CA ILE A 18 -1.51 15.99 7.33
C ILE A 18 -2.60 17.06 7.13
N GLU A 19 -3.02 17.33 5.91
CA GLU A 19 -4.04 18.34 5.59
C GLU A 19 -5.46 17.81 5.69
N ASP A 20 -6.40 18.66 6.10
CA ASP A 20 -7.83 18.37 5.96
C ASP A 20 -8.38 18.98 4.66
N ASN A 21 -8.74 18.11 3.71
CA ASN A 21 -9.35 18.50 2.45
C ASN A 21 -10.42 17.48 2.00
N LYS A 22 -11.09 17.75 0.87
CA LYS A 22 -12.18 16.90 0.38
C LYS A 22 -11.76 15.44 0.18
N PHE A 23 -10.58 15.19 -0.38
CA PHE A 23 -10.10 13.83 -0.66
C PHE A 23 -9.83 13.06 0.63
N VAL A 24 -9.19 13.71 1.60
CA VAL A 24 -8.92 13.15 2.92
C VAL A 24 -10.20 12.77 3.64
N ARG A 25 -11.23 13.63 3.62
CA ARG A 25 -12.54 13.33 4.22
C ARG A 25 -13.23 12.14 3.55
N GLU A 26 -13.09 12.00 2.24
CA GLU A 26 -13.60 10.83 1.52
C GLU A 26 -12.86 9.55 1.91
N TRP A 27 -11.54 9.59 2.07
CA TRP A 27 -10.77 8.45 2.56
C TRP A 27 -11.14 8.07 3.99
N GLU A 28 -11.26 9.05 4.89
CA GLU A 28 -11.68 8.81 6.27
C GLU A 28 -13.09 8.18 6.32
N ALA A 29 -14.01 8.61 5.45
CA ALA A 29 -15.34 8.03 5.35
C ALA A 29 -15.33 6.57 4.86
N LEU A 30 -14.32 6.14 4.09
CA LEU A 30 -14.22 4.75 3.60
C LEU A 30 -14.28 3.74 4.75
N ARG A 31 -13.65 4.04 5.89
CA ARG A 31 -13.58 3.14 7.05
C ARG A 31 -14.96 2.74 7.59
N ASP A 32 -15.96 3.61 7.38
CA ASP A 32 -17.32 3.45 7.90
C ASP A 32 -18.25 2.79 6.86
N ILE A 33 -17.84 2.75 5.58
CA ILE A 33 -18.63 2.17 4.48
C ILE A 33 -18.07 0.84 3.96
N ILE A 34 -16.84 0.46 4.33
CA ILE A 34 -16.26 -0.86 3.99
C ILE A 34 -16.03 -1.71 5.25
N PRO A 35 -16.16 -3.04 5.17
CA PRO A 35 -15.81 -3.91 6.28
C PRO A 35 -14.32 -3.78 6.64
N LYS A 36 -13.96 -3.84 7.92
CA LYS A 36 -12.56 -3.84 8.34
C LYS A 36 -11.82 -5.07 7.77
N PRO A 37 -10.76 -4.91 6.95
CA PRO A 37 -10.03 -6.04 6.40
C PRO A 37 -9.21 -6.76 7.47
N LYS A 38 -8.98 -8.06 7.23
CA LYS A 38 -8.05 -8.87 8.05
C LYS A 38 -6.59 -8.62 7.68
N ALA A 39 -6.33 -8.17 6.46
CA ALA A 39 -5.04 -7.76 5.94
C ALA A 39 -5.27 -6.94 4.65
N ILE A 40 -4.30 -6.11 4.27
CA ILE A 40 -4.32 -5.28 3.07
C ILE A 40 -3.17 -5.72 2.17
N LEU A 41 -3.48 -5.96 0.89
CA LEU A 41 -2.50 -6.01 -0.19
C LEU A 41 -2.54 -4.65 -0.89
N SER A 42 -1.48 -3.86 -0.78
CA SER A 42 -1.34 -2.57 -1.47
C SER A 42 -0.50 -2.75 -2.73
N ILE A 43 -0.97 -2.18 -3.85
CA ILE A 43 -0.22 -2.10 -5.10
C ILE A 43 0.07 -0.62 -5.32
N SER A 44 1.34 -0.22 -5.19
CA SER A 44 1.71 1.21 -5.27
C SER A 44 2.28 1.57 -6.64
N ALA A 45 1.86 2.71 -7.16
CA ALA A 45 2.43 3.31 -8.37
C ALA A 45 3.91 3.70 -8.22
N HIS A 46 4.39 3.83 -6.98
CA HIS A 46 5.76 4.24 -6.66
C HIS A 46 6.73 3.06 -6.77
N TRP A 47 6.23 1.84 -6.57
CA TRP A 47 7.03 0.64 -6.68
C TRP A 47 6.91 0.02 -8.08
N TYR A 48 7.54 0.67 -9.06
CA TYR A 48 7.51 0.26 -10.46
C TYR A 48 8.83 -0.42 -10.87
N THR A 49 8.81 -1.74 -11.01
CA THR A 49 10.02 -2.58 -11.04
C THR A 49 10.14 -3.38 -12.33
N ARG A 50 11.33 -3.91 -12.64
CA ARG A 50 11.48 -4.97 -13.65
C ARG A 50 11.12 -6.30 -12.99
N GLY A 51 10.07 -6.96 -13.47
CA GLY A 51 9.51 -8.13 -12.79
C GLY A 51 8.52 -7.74 -11.69
N THR A 52 7.70 -8.70 -11.28
CA THR A 52 6.77 -8.56 -10.15
C THR A 52 7.50 -8.86 -8.84
N LYS A 53 7.42 -7.94 -7.88
CA LYS A 53 8.08 -8.03 -6.58
C LYS A 53 7.08 -7.88 -5.45
N ILE A 54 7.31 -8.57 -4.34
CA ILE A 54 6.45 -8.51 -3.15
C ILE A 54 7.30 -8.48 -1.89
N MET A 55 6.85 -7.71 -0.88
CA MET A 55 7.47 -7.75 0.44
C MET A 55 6.90 -8.90 1.27
N ASP A 56 7.73 -9.57 2.07
CA ASP A 56 7.31 -10.60 3.02
C ASP A 56 7.82 -10.40 4.45
N GLU A 57 8.44 -9.25 4.75
CA GLU A 57 8.87 -8.90 6.10
C GLU A 57 7.72 -8.82 7.12
N GLU A 58 7.98 -9.15 8.39
CA GLU A 58 7.01 -9.00 9.48
C GLU A 58 6.85 -7.56 9.96
N ALA A 59 7.88 -6.72 9.76
CA ALA A 59 7.90 -5.33 10.21
C ALA A 59 8.58 -4.42 9.16
N PRO A 60 7.95 -4.18 7.99
CA PRO A 60 8.49 -3.29 6.98
C PRO A 60 8.59 -1.84 7.50
N GLU A 61 9.65 -1.14 7.10
CA GLU A 61 9.84 0.26 7.47
C GLU A 61 8.90 1.19 6.68
N THR A 62 8.54 2.33 7.26
CA THR A 62 7.98 3.45 6.47
C THR A 62 9.13 4.15 5.75
N ILE A 63 9.03 4.28 4.43
CA ILE A 63 9.99 5.02 3.63
C ILE A 63 9.42 6.36 3.14
N TYR A 64 10.34 7.27 2.85
CA TYR A 64 10.03 8.62 2.40
C TYR A 64 10.58 8.84 0.99
N ASP A 65 9.83 8.40 0.00
CA ASP A 65 10.14 8.53 -1.42
C ASP A 65 9.68 9.87 -2.03
N MET A 66 9.48 10.88 -1.18
CA MET A 66 9.06 12.23 -1.53
C MET A 66 10.00 13.29 -0.93
N TYR A 67 10.13 14.44 -1.59
CA TYR A 67 11.13 15.47 -1.25
C TYR A 67 10.54 16.88 -1.31
N GLY A 68 11.10 17.80 -0.52
CA GLY A 68 10.71 19.22 -0.53
C GLY A 68 9.45 19.55 0.26
N PHE A 69 9.03 18.65 1.15
CA PHE A 69 7.85 18.82 2.00
C PHE A 69 8.22 19.22 3.43
N PRO A 70 7.25 19.68 4.25
CA PRO A 70 7.49 20.01 5.65
C PRO A 70 7.96 18.80 6.50
N ASP A 71 8.75 19.08 7.55
CA ASP A 71 9.32 18.09 8.47
C ASP A 71 8.27 17.20 9.15
N GLU A 72 7.04 17.71 9.31
CA GLU A 72 5.91 16.98 9.88
C GLU A 72 5.62 15.69 9.12
N LEU A 73 5.76 15.68 7.78
CA LEU A 73 5.53 14.48 6.98
C LEU A 73 6.59 13.41 7.23
N TYR A 74 7.85 13.80 7.39
CA TYR A 74 8.97 12.89 7.65
C TYR A 74 9.00 12.34 9.09
N LYS A 75 8.09 12.82 9.95
CA LYS A 75 7.89 12.28 11.31
C LYS A 75 6.78 11.23 11.38
N ILE A 76 6.02 11.04 10.31
CA ILE A 76 4.94 10.05 10.26
C ILE A 76 5.52 8.66 10.03
N VAL A 77 5.38 7.79 11.01
CA VAL A 77 5.72 6.37 10.89
C VAL A 77 4.43 5.55 10.86
N TYR A 78 4.13 4.92 9.73
CA TYR A 78 2.99 4.03 9.58
C TYR A 78 3.42 2.58 9.82
N ALA A 79 3.56 2.22 11.10
CA ALA A 79 4.11 0.93 11.55
C ALA A 79 3.09 -0.22 11.49
N ALA A 80 2.45 -0.42 10.34
CA ALA A 80 1.63 -1.61 10.12
C ALA A 80 2.53 -2.86 10.11
N LYS A 81 2.05 -3.95 10.71
CA LYS A 81 2.77 -5.22 10.62
C LYS A 81 2.71 -5.74 9.19
N GLY A 82 3.79 -6.35 8.71
CA GLY A 82 3.72 -7.11 7.47
C GLY A 82 3.01 -8.46 7.66
N SER A 83 2.89 -9.22 6.58
CA SER A 83 2.27 -10.55 6.62
C SER A 83 2.94 -11.50 5.64
N PRO A 84 3.99 -12.23 6.05
CA PRO A 84 4.64 -13.23 5.21
C PRO A 84 3.65 -14.26 4.65
N CYS A 85 2.66 -14.66 5.47
CA CYS A 85 1.61 -15.58 5.04
C CYS A 85 0.74 -15.01 3.89
N LEU A 86 0.37 -13.73 3.96
CA LEU A 86 -0.35 -13.08 2.85
C LEU A 86 0.55 -12.96 1.63
N ALA A 87 1.80 -12.55 1.81
CA ALA A 87 2.76 -12.37 0.72
C ALA A 87 2.95 -13.67 -0.08
N HIS A 88 3.25 -14.78 0.61
CA HIS A 88 3.47 -16.07 -0.03
C HIS A 88 2.20 -16.62 -0.70
N LYS A 89 1.02 -16.42 -0.10
CA LYS A 89 -0.25 -16.78 -0.74
C LYS A 89 -0.50 -15.97 -2.01
N THR A 90 -0.26 -14.66 -1.97
CA THR A 90 -0.39 -13.79 -3.14
C THR A 90 0.56 -14.22 -4.25
N ALA A 91 1.83 -14.47 -3.92
CA ALA A 91 2.82 -14.95 -4.89
C ALA A 91 2.41 -16.28 -5.54
N GLN A 92 1.82 -17.21 -4.78
CA GLN A 92 1.31 -18.49 -5.30
C GLN A 92 0.10 -18.34 -6.23
N MET A 93 -0.70 -17.28 -6.09
CA MET A 93 -1.87 -17.03 -6.93
C MET A 93 -1.52 -16.35 -8.26
N ILE A 94 -0.36 -15.71 -8.33
CA ILE A 94 0.10 -15.02 -9.53
C ILE A 94 0.77 -16.04 -10.46
N ASN A 95 0.23 -16.20 -11.68
CA ASN A 95 0.71 -17.18 -12.66
C ASN A 95 1.98 -16.74 -13.42
N ARG A 96 2.89 -16.02 -12.75
CA ARG A 96 4.20 -15.59 -13.26
C ARG A 96 5.19 -15.49 -12.10
N PRO A 97 6.51 -15.44 -12.36
CA PRO A 97 7.49 -15.29 -11.29
C PRO A 97 7.25 -14.04 -10.45
N VAL A 98 7.20 -14.21 -9.12
CA VAL A 98 7.17 -13.14 -8.14
C VAL A 98 8.42 -13.25 -7.28
N GLU A 99 9.21 -12.18 -7.24
CA GLU A 99 10.43 -12.09 -6.44
C GLU A 99 10.10 -11.53 -5.05
N ILE A 100 10.63 -12.14 -3.99
CA ILE A 100 10.64 -11.52 -2.67
C ILE A 100 11.69 -10.42 -2.67
N ASP A 101 11.27 -9.18 -2.41
CA ASP A 101 12.15 -8.03 -2.30
C ASP A 101 11.69 -7.15 -1.15
N ASN A 102 12.49 -7.12 -0.09
CA ASN A 102 12.21 -6.34 1.10
C ASN A 102 13.03 -5.04 1.18
N SER A 103 13.70 -4.63 0.09
CA SER A 103 14.48 -3.39 0.05
C SER A 103 13.63 -2.12 -0.07
N TRP A 104 12.30 -2.24 -0.22
CA TRP A 104 11.40 -1.12 -0.52
C TRP A 104 10.84 -0.43 0.73
N GLY A 105 10.04 -1.14 1.54
CA GLY A 105 9.28 -0.55 2.64
C GLY A 105 7.93 0.05 2.21
N TYR A 106 7.23 0.71 3.12
CA TYR A 106 5.97 1.38 2.82
C TYR A 106 6.21 2.77 2.22
N ASP A 107 5.88 2.97 0.94
CA ASP A 107 6.00 4.25 0.24
C ASP A 107 4.82 5.20 0.51
N HIS A 108 4.99 6.50 0.21
CA HIS A 108 3.96 7.48 0.53
C HIS A 108 2.67 7.28 -0.23
N GLY A 109 2.71 6.68 -1.43
CA GLY A 109 1.50 6.30 -2.16
C GLY A 109 0.62 5.34 -1.36
N THR A 110 1.23 4.53 -0.50
CA THR A 110 0.54 3.61 0.42
C THR A 110 0.26 4.26 1.78
N TRP A 111 1.28 4.69 2.52
CA TRP A 111 1.10 5.09 3.92
C TRP A 111 0.33 6.40 4.09
N SER A 112 0.43 7.35 3.15
CA SER A 112 -0.28 8.64 3.26
C SER A 112 -1.80 8.50 3.17
N VAL A 113 -2.27 7.48 2.44
CA VAL A 113 -3.68 7.12 2.34
C VAL A 113 -4.09 6.31 3.56
N LEU A 114 -3.33 5.27 3.89
CA LEU A 114 -3.71 4.34 4.96
C LEU A 114 -3.65 4.98 6.35
N CYS A 115 -2.79 5.98 6.58
CA CYS A 115 -2.79 6.73 7.84
C CYS A 115 -4.10 7.51 8.07
N ARG A 116 -4.84 7.84 6.99
CA ARG A 116 -6.17 8.47 7.06
C ARG A 116 -7.29 7.45 7.23
N ILE A 117 -7.25 6.35 6.48
CA ILE A 117 -8.31 5.31 6.54
C ILE A 117 -8.22 4.51 7.83
N TYR A 118 -7.00 4.06 8.20
CA TYR A 118 -6.72 3.17 9.33
C TYR A 118 -5.58 3.73 10.20
N PRO A 119 -5.80 4.86 10.93
CA PRO A 119 -4.75 5.57 11.67
C PRO A 119 -4.05 4.76 12.76
N LYS A 120 -4.65 3.65 13.21
CA LYS A 120 -4.05 2.77 14.22
C LYS A 120 -2.97 1.84 13.67
N ALA A 121 -2.82 1.74 12.35
CA ALA A 121 -1.91 0.80 11.70
C ALA A 121 -2.04 -0.66 12.22
N ASP A 122 -3.25 -1.05 12.62
CA ASP A 122 -3.52 -2.33 13.29
C ASP A 122 -3.96 -3.45 12.33
N ILE A 123 -3.86 -3.20 11.02
CA ILE A 123 -4.19 -4.14 9.95
C ILE A 123 -2.89 -4.54 9.25
N PRO A 124 -2.59 -5.85 9.13
CA PRO A 124 -1.41 -6.30 8.42
C PRO A 124 -1.38 -5.80 6.97
N LEU A 125 -0.22 -5.36 6.49
CA LEU A 125 -0.03 -4.71 5.19
C LEU A 125 1.12 -5.36 4.42
N VAL A 126 0.84 -5.79 3.20
CA VAL A 126 1.85 -6.26 2.24
C VAL A 126 1.81 -5.35 1.02
N GLN A 127 2.98 -5.00 0.48
CA GLN A 127 3.06 -4.33 -0.81
C GLN A 127 3.47 -5.28 -1.92
N LEU A 128 2.89 -5.06 -3.10
CA LEU A 128 3.20 -5.69 -4.37
C LEU A 128 3.58 -4.58 -5.37
N SER A 129 4.66 -4.80 -6.11
CA SER A 129 5.13 -3.87 -7.14
C SER A 129 4.31 -3.98 -8.43
N ILE A 130 4.46 -3.00 -9.30
CA ILE A 130 3.96 -3.04 -10.67
C ILE A 130 5.12 -3.40 -11.60
N ASP A 131 4.98 -4.49 -12.35
CA ASP A 131 5.98 -4.93 -13.34
C ASP A 131 5.94 -4.08 -14.60
N ARG A 132 7.00 -3.30 -14.85
CA ARG A 132 7.12 -2.42 -16.01
C ARG A 132 7.25 -3.12 -17.36
N ASN A 133 7.56 -4.42 -17.35
CA ASN A 133 7.70 -5.21 -18.57
C ASN A 133 6.39 -5.89 -18.96
N ALA A 134 5.42 -5.94 -18.04
CA ALA A 134 4.12 -6.53 -18.31
C ALA A 134 3.27 -5.58 -19.16
N SER A 135 2.51 -6.16 -20.07
CA SER A 135 1.48 -5.46 -20.84
C SER A 135 0.29 -5.10 -19.95
N MET A 136 -0.53 -4.15 -20.42
CA MET A 136 -1.82 -3.85 -19.77
C MET A 136 -2.70 -5.10 -19.60
N GLN A 137 -2.71 -5.98 -20.61
CA GLN A 137 -3.49 -7.21 -20.57
C GLN A 137 -2.99 -8.17 -19.48
N GLU A 138 -1.68 -8.25 -19.28
CA GLU A 138 -1.07 -9.02 -18.21
C GLU A 138 -1.28 -8.37 -16.83
N HIS A 139 -1.48 -7.06 -16.72
CA HIS A 139 -1.90 -6.47 -15.44
C HIS A 139 -3.38 -6.72 -15.13
N TYR A 140 -4.21 -6.87 -16.16
CA TYR A 140 -5.65 -7.03 -16.00
C TYR A 140 -6.10 -8.48 -15.77
N ASN A 141 -5.42 -9.45 -16.40
CA ASN A 141 -5.73 -10.89 -16.31
C ASN A 141 -4.91 -11.60 -15.23
#